data_AF-A0A9J7YUX9-F1
#
_entry.id   AF-A0A9J7YUX9-F1
#
_cell.length_a   1.000
_cell.length_b   1.000
_cell.length_c   1.000
_cell.angle_alpha   90.00
_cell.angle_beta   90.00
_cell.angle_gamma   90.00
#
_symmetry.space_group_name_H-M   'P 1'
#
loop_
_entity.id
_entity.type
_entity.pdbx_description
1 polymer ?
#
loop_
_entity_poly.entity_id
_entity_poly.type
_entity_poly.pdbx_seq_one_letter_code
_entity_poly.pdbx_strand_id
1 'polypeptide(L)'
;MTAPARTFFFQSMTASHTSNTSVREVGELGKGIGCRIWKKQSHRKVLLSRRNTTHTQHSNMADQKMREARKFAYCPYSKFRVGAALLTHDGTVFTGCNVENACFCLGICAEKTAISKAVSEGYTDFKAIAIASDMCEHFVSPCGGCRQFMREFGANWDVYLSKPDGSYVEMTVEELLPASFGPEDLKMKKVNIRNEF
;
A
#
# COMPACT_ATOMS: atom_id res chain seq x y z
N MET A 1 -50.69 25.70 -36.80
CA MET A 1 -49.54 26.64 -36.77
C MET A 1 -48.29 25.84 -37.08
N THR A 2 -47.47 26.40 -37.95
CA THR A 2 -46.54 25.78 -38.91
C THR A 2 -45.17 25.42 -38.32
N ALA A 3 -44.59 24.28 -38.72
CA ALA A 3 -43.13 24.12 -38.87
C ALA A 3 -42.69 24.83 -40.19
N PRO A 4 -41.42 25.21 -40.46
CA PRO A 4 -40.25 24.30 -40.43
C PRO A 4 -38.86 24.97 -40.18
N ALA A 5 -37.82 24.13 -40.33
CA ALA A 5 -36.39 24.37 -40.30
C ALA A 5 -35.83 25.36 -41.36
N ARG A 6 -34.60 25.85 -41.11
CA ARG A 6 -33.55 26.35 -42.04
C ARG A 6 -32.37 26.88 -41.17
N THR A 7 -31.06 26.74 -41.46
CA THR A 7 -30.32 26.61 -42.72
C THR A 7 -28.89 26.07 -42.46
N PHE A 8 -28.36 25.31 -43.41
CA PHE A 8 -26.95 24.95 -43.60
C PHE A 8 -26.17 26.07 -44.34
N PHE A 9 -24.87 26.25 -44.09
CA PHE A 9 -23.73 26.36 -45.05
C PHE A 9 -22.46 26.85 -44.30
N PHE A 10 -21.36 26.06 -44.25
CA PHE A 10 -20.12 26.16 -45.08
C PHE A 10 -19.28 27.43 -44.78
N GLN A 11 -17.96 27.45 -44.63
CA GLN A 11 -16.84 26.56 -44.99
C GLN A 11 -15.54 27.17 -44.39
N SER A 12 -14.49 26.35 -44.16
CA SER A 12 -13.04 26.62 -44.42
C SER A 12 -12.35 27.83 -43.72
N MET A 13 -11.09 27.84 -43.25
CA MET A 13 -9.87 27.06 -43.46
C MET A 13 -8.84 27.49 -42.37
N THR A 14 -8.00 26.53 -41.94
CA THR A 14 -6.57 26.59 -41.56
C THR A 14 -5.94 27.87 -40.97
N ALA A 15 -5.21 27.74 -39.85
CA ALA A 15 -3.74 27.81 -39.81
C ALA A 15 -3.18 27.55 -38.40
N SER A 16 -2.12 26.74 -38.38
CA SER A 16 -1.19 26.41 -37.30
C SER A 16 -0.46 27.61 -36.70
N HIS A 17 -0.09 27.56 -35.41
CA HIS A 17 1.29 27.87 -34.96
C HIS A 17 1.57 27.33 -33.55
N THR A 18 2.72 26.66 -33.44
CA THR A 18 3.38 26.15 -32.24
C THR A 18 4.06 27.26 -31.46
N SER A 19 4.13 27.17 -30.13
CA SER A 19 5.27 27.75 -29.40
C SER A 19 5.63 26.93 -28.17
N ASN A 20 6.86 26.43 -28.24
CA ASN A 20 7.63 25.73 -27.23
C ASN A 20 8.24 26.78 -26.29
N THR A 21 8.12 26.65 -24.96
CA THR A 21 8.80 27.54 -24.01
C THR A 21 9.82 26.77 -23.20
N SER A 22 11.09 26.94 -23.58
CA SER A 22 12.27 26.55 -22.81
C SER A 22 12.52 27.58 -21.70
N VAL A 23 12.73 27.10 -20.47
CA VAL A 23 13.19 27.93 -19.35
C VAL A 23 14.67 27.66 -19.13
N ARG A 24 15.40 28.77 -19.00
CA ARG A 24 16.85 28.94 -19.14
C ARG A 24 17.62 28.49 -17.88
N GLU A 25 18.78 27.89 -18.10
CA GLU A 25 19.85 27.77 -17.09
C GLU A 25 20.41 29.16 -16.74
N VAL A 26 20.69 29.38 -15.45
CA VAL A 26 21.41 30.56 -14.95
C VAL A 26 22.64 30.07 -14.20
N GLY A 27 23.79 30.61 -14.61
CA GLY A 27 25.12 30.07 -14.35
C GLY A 27 25.70 30.24 -12.94
N GLU A 28 26.78 29.49 -12.74
CA GLU A 28 27.70 29.53 -11.61
C GLU A 28 28.53 30.81 -11.57
N LEU A 29 28.84 31.30 -10.37
CA LEU A 29 30.05 32.05 -10.03
C LEU A 29 30.17 32.18 -8.50
N GLY A 30 31.29 31.76 -7.91
CA GLY A 30 31.70 32.17 -6.56
C GLY A 30 32.34 31.10 -5.68
N LYS A 31 33.67 31.15 -5.59
CA LYS A 31 34.56 30.24 -4.84
C LYS A 31 34.51 30.47 -3.32
N GLY A 32 34.55 29.37 -2.56
CA GLY A 32 35.40 29.20 -1.37
C GLY A 32 34.90 29.72 -0.03
N ILE A 33 34.61 28.80 0.90
CA ILE A 33 35.24 28.60 2.23
C ILE A 33 34.36 27.57 2.98
N GLY A 34 34.99 26.59 3.61
CA GLY A 34 34.39 25.32 3.99
C GLY A 34 33.31 25.35 5.07
N CYS A 35 32.37 24.42 4.95
CA CYS A 35 31.76 23.71 6.08
C CYS A 35 31.17 22.39 5.55
N ARG A 36 31.75 21.25 5.95
CA ARG A 36 31.26 19.91 5.60
C ARG A 36 29.99 19.63 6.41
N ILE A 37 28.87 20.20 5.98
CA ILE A 37 27.53 19.89 6.51
C ILE A 37 26.91 18.84 5.58
N TRP A 38 26.61 17.68 6.14
CA TRP A 38 25.85 16.62 5.49
C TRP A 38 24.45 17.10 5.10
N LYS A 39 24.31 17.73 3.93
CA LYS A 39 23.02 17.82 3.23
C LYS A 39 22.83 16.53 2.43
N LYS A 40 22.37 15.47 3.09
CA LYS A 40 21.69 14.40 2.35
C LYS A 40 20.26 14.86 2.10
N GLN A 41 20.07 15.42 0.91
CA GLN A 41 18.77 15.72 0.34
C GLN A 41 17.87 14.49 0.41
N SER A 42 16.68 14.71 0.93
CA SER A 42 15.49 13.88 0.75
C SER A 42 15.22 13.68 -0.75
N HIS A 43 15.73 12.59 -1.30
CA HIS A 43 15.28 12.05 -2.59
C HIS A 43 14.68 10.67 -2.33
N ARG A 44 13.50 10.64 -1.70
CA ARG A 44 12.67 9.42 -1.63
C ARG A 44 11.91 9.26 -2.95
N LYS A 45 12.65 9.09 -4.05
CA LYS A 45 12.10 8.59 -5.31
C LYS A 45 12.23 7.07 -5.24
N VAL A 46 11.34 6.43 -4.48
CA VAL A 46 11.16 4.98 -4.60
C VAL A 46 10.77 4.76 -6.05
N LEU A 47 11.67 4.15 -6.81
CA LEU A 47 11.41 3.65 -8.15
C LEU A 47 10.30 2.62 -8.02
N LEU A 48 9.03 3.05 -8.14
CA LEU A 48 7.94 2.15 -8.50
C LEU A 48 8.23 1.69 -9.92
N SER A 49 9.04 0.63 -10.03
CA SER A 49 9.15 -0.16 -11.24
C SER A 49 7.75 -0.70 -11.51
N ARG A 50 7.05 -0.10 -12.49
CA ARG A 50 5.79 -0.61 -13.03
C ARG A 50 6.05 -2.01 -13.59
N ARG A 51 5.86 -3.05 -12.77
CA ARG A 51 5.51 -4.37 -13.30
C ARG A 51 4.04 -4.28 -13.69
N ASN A 52 3.77 -4.11 -14.98
CA ASN A 52 2.45 -4.44 -15.52
C ASN A 52 2.31 -5.96 -15.43
N THR A 53 1.85 -6.46 -14.29
CA THR A 53 1.60 -7.89 -14.09
C THR A 53 0.21 -8.22 -14.62
N THR A 54 0.18 -9.12 -15.61
CA THR A 54 -1.02 -9.83 -16.03
C THR A 54 -1.72 -10.44 -14.82
N HIS A 55 -2.99 -10.08 -14.61
CA HIS A 55 -3.85 -10.64 -13.56
C HIS A 55 -3.84 -12.18 -13.66
N THR A 56 -3.26 -12.85 -12.66
CA THR A 56 -3.46 -14.29 -12.49
C THR A 56 -4.85 -14.52 -11.88
N GLN A 57 -5.52 -15.63 -12.17
CA GLN A 57 -6.89 -15.83 -11.68
C GLN A 57 -7.02 -15.76 -10.14
N HIS A 58 -5.95 -16.07 -9.41
CA HIS A 58 -5.90 -15.95 -7.94
C HIS A 58 -5.84 -14.49 -7.45
N SER A 59 -5.22 -13.57 -8.19
CA SER A 59 -5.20 -12.14 -7.81
C SER A 59 -6.59 -11.53 -7.90
N ASN A 60 -7.39 -11.92 -8.91
CA ASN A 60 -8.76 -11.43 -9.10
C ASN A 60 -9.72 -11.84 -7.97
N MET A 61 -9.59 -13.06 -7.44
CA MET A 61 -10.46 -13.53 -6.37
C MET A 61 -10.14 -12.87 -5.03
N ALA A 62 -8.84 -12.67 -4.73
CA ALA A 62 -8.42 -11.95 -3.53
C ALA A 62 -8.86 -10.48 -3.57
N ASP A 63 -8.82 -9.86 -4.75
CA ASP A 63 -9.25 -8.47 -4.96
C ASP A 63 -10.73 -8.23 -4.62
N GLN A 64 -11.61 -9.13 -5.04
CA GLN A 64 -13.03 -9.04 -4.71
C GLN A 64 -13.26 -9.27 -3.21
N LYS A 65 -12.61 -10.30 -2.64
CA LYS A 65 -12.80 -10.70 -1.24
C LYS A 65 -12.37 -9.61 -0.25
N MET A 66 -11.26 -8.90 -0.48
CA MET A 66 -10.85 -7.79 0.40
C MET A 66 -11.87 -6.64 0.39
N ARG A 67 -12.47 -6.34 -0.77
CA ARG A 67 -13.47 -5.27 -0.93
C ARG A 67 -14.79 -5.61 -0.27
N GLU A 68 -15.18 -6.88 -0.33
CA GLU A 68 -16.34 -7.41 0.38
C GLU A 68 -16.11 -7.39 1.90
N ALA A 69 -14.95 -7.85 2.36
CA ALA A 69 -14.58 -7.84 3.78
C ALA A 69 -14.64 -6.43 4.39
N ARG A 70 -14.18 -5.42 3.65
CA ARG A 70 -14.23 -4.00 4.06
C ARG A 70 -15.65 -3.52 4.42
N LYS A 71 -16.70 -4.09 3.82
CA LYS A 71 -18.10 -3.71 4.11
C LYS A 71 -18.52 -4.05 5.55
N PHE A 72 -17.83 -5.00 6.18
CA PHE A 72 -18.12 -5.46 7.54
C PHE A 72 -17.31 -4.73 8.62
N ALA A 73 -16.46 -3.77 8.23
CA ALA A 73 -15.65 -3.00 9.17
C ALA A 73 -16.51 -2.32 10.25
N TYR A 74 -16.16 -2.54 11.51
CA TYR A 74 -16.74 -1.83 12.63
C TYR A 74 -15.82 -0.66 12.99
N CYS A 75 -16.09 0.51 12.42
CA CYS A 75 -15.26 1.70 12.61
C CYS A 75 -16.06 2.98 12.88
N PRO A 76 -16.86 3.03 13.97
CA PRO A 76 -17.72 4.19 14.24
C PRO A 76 -16.91 5.46 14.60
N TYR A 77 -15.66 5.32 15.05
CA TYR A 77 -14.85 6.43 15.52
C TYR A 77 -14.08 7.07 14.36
N SER A 78 -13.29 6.29 13.63
CA SER A 78 -12.51 6.83 12.49
C SER A 78 -13.35 7.02 11.23
N LYS A 79 -14.42 6.23 11.08
CA LYS A 79 -15.19 6.09 9.83
C LYS A 79 -14.30 5.67 8.64
N PHE A 80 -13.16 5.05 8.92
CA PHE A 80 -12.20 4.60 7.93
C PHE A 80 -12.22 3.08 7.83
N ARG A 81 -12.85 2.56 6.76
CA ARG A 81 -13.03 1.12 6.56
C ARG A 81 -11.83 0.52 5.86
N VAL A 82 -11.33 -0.58 6.41
CA VAL A 82 -10.25 -1.39 5.85
C VAL A 82 -10.71 -2.85 5.79
N GLY A 83 -10.45 -3.50 4.66
CA GLY A 83 -10.64 -4.94 4.47
C GLY A 83 -9.35 -5.60 4.01
N ALA A 84 -9.18 -6.86 4.36
CA ALA A 84 -8.04 -7.67 3.95
C ALA A 84 -8.50 -9.06 3.51
N ALA A 85 -7.77 -9.65 2.55
CA ALA A 85 -7.92 -11.03 2.12
C ALA A 85 -6.55 -11.71 2.06
N LEU A 86 -6.36 -12.72 2.90
CA LEU A 86 -5.15 -13.52 3.03
C LEU A 86 -5.30 -14.83 2.25
N LEU A 87 -4.36 -15.11 1.36
CA LEU A 87 -4.28 -16.30 0.54
C LEU A 87 -3.21 -17.24 1.10
N THR A 88 -3.59 -18.47 1.37
CA THR A 88 -2.69 -19.57 1.76
C THR A 88 -2.19 -20.33 0.53
N HIS A 89 -1.15 -21.14 0.71
CA HIS A 89 -0.56 -21.92 -0.39
C HIS A 89 -1.49 -22.99 -0.99
N ASP A 90 -2.44 -23.49 -0.21
CA ASP A 90 -3.49 -24.44 -0.67
C ASP A 90 -4.65 -23.76 -1.43
N GLY A 91 -4.62 -22.42 -1.53
CA GLY A 91 -5.65 -21.64 -2.23
C GLY A 91 -6.82 -21.18 -1.36
N THR A 92 -6.83 -21.54 -0.06
CA THR A 92 -7.83 -21.05 0.89
C THR A 92 -7.68 -19.53 1.09
N VAL A 93 -8.80 -18.84 1.28
CA VAL A 93 -8.79 -17.38 1.50
C VAL A 93 -9.51 -17.00 2.78
N PHE A 94 -8.79 -16.31 3.65
CA PHE A 94 -9.29 -15.75 4.90
C PHE A 94 -9.49 -14.25 4.77
N THR A 95 -10.67 -13.77 5.13
CA THR A 95 -11.00 -12.34 5.09
C THR A 95 -10.99 -11.73 6.48
N GLY A 96 -10.70 -10.43 6.53
CA GLY A 96 -10.73 -9.64 7.76
C GLY A 96 -11.10 -8.19 7.49
N CYS A 97 -11.55 -7.51 8.53
CA CYS A 97 -11.82 -6.07 8.53
C CYS A 97 -11.33 -5.44 9.83
N ASN A 98 -11.18 -4.12 9.85
CA ASN A 98 -10.85 -3.42 11.09
C ASN A 98 -12.06 -3.38 12.03
N VAL A 99 -11.78 -3.59 13.32
CA VAL A 99 -12.76 -3.53 14.41
C VAL A 99 -12.22 -2.59 15.47
N GLU A 100 -12.89 -1.46 15.63
CA GLU A 100 -12.52 -0.43 16.60
C GLU A 100 -13.14 -0.68 17.97
N ASN A 101 -12.62 0.04 18.96
CA ASN A 101 -13.11 0.01 20.32
C ASN A 101 -13.03 1.44 20.91
N ALA A 102 -13.89 1.75 21.88
CA ALA A 102 -13.85 3.03 22.60
C ALA A 102 -12.48 3.27 23.26
N CYS A 103 -11.85 2.21 23.77
CA CYS A 103 -10.45 2.22 24.16
C CYS A 103 -9.61 1.93 22.90
N PHE A 104 -9.09 2.99 22.26
CA PHE A 104 -8.52 2.90 20.90
C PHE A 104 -7.39 1.87 20.75
N CYS A 105 -6.59 1.62 21.80
CA CYS A 105 -5.52 0.63 21.76
C CYS A 105 -6.00 -0.83 21.69
N LEU A 106 -7.28 -1.10 21.98
CA LEU A 106 -7.89 -2.42 21.86
C LEU A 106 -8.41 -2.72 20.46
N GLY A 107 -8.41 -1.73 19.56
CA GLY A 107 -8.81 -1.93 18.17
C GLY A 107 -7.85 -2.87 17.43
N ILE A 108 -8.38 -3.58 16.44
CA ILE A 108 -7.63 -4.51 15.60
C ILE A 108 -7.77 -4.14 14.12
N CYS A 109 -6.65 -4.18 13.39
CA CYS A 109 -6.59 -3.89 11.96
C CYS A 109 -7.07 -5.08 11.12
N ALA A 110 -7.50 -4.82 9.89
CA ALA A 110 -8.04 -5.84 8.99
C ALA A 110 -7.07 -7.00 8.72
N GLU A 111 -5.78 -6.68 8.58
CA GLU A 111 -4.72 -7.63 8.29
C GLU A 111 -4.54 -8.61 9.45
N LYS A 112 -4.48 -8.08 10.68
CA LYS A 112 -4.38 -8.91 11.90
C LYS A 112 -5.62 -9.76 12.08
N THR A 113 -6.82 -9.24 11.78
CA THR A 113 -8.06 -10.01 11.81
C THR A 113 -8.01 -11.20 10.85
N ALA A 114 -7.60 -10.97 9.59
CA ALA A 114 -7.51 -12.03 8.59
C ALA A 114 -6.48 -13.11 8.97
N ILE A 115 -5.29 -12.69 9.41
CA ILE A 115 -4.23 -13.62 9.84
C ILE A 115 -4.64 -14.38 11.10
N SER A 116 -5.20 -13.70 12.11
CA SER A 116 -5.64 -14.37 13.34
C SER A 116 -6.71 -15.42 13.06
N LYS A 117 -7.63 -15.13 12.12
CA LYS A 117 -8.63 -16.11 11.66
C LYS A 117 -7.96 -17.33 11.02
N ALA A 118 -7.07 -17.12 10.05
CA ALA A 118 -6.35 -18.22 9.39
C ALA A 118 -5.58 -19.10 10.39
N VAL A 119 -4.85 -18.48 11.31
CA VAL A 119 -4.09 -19.18 12.36
C VAL A 119 -5.01 -19.97 13.28
N SER A 120 -6.15 -19.40 13.68
CA SER A 120 -7.13 -20.11 14.51
C SER A 120 -7.74 -21.33 13.83
N GLU A 121 -7.72 -21.35 12.49
CA GLU A 121 -8.19 -22.47 11.65
C GLU A 121 -7.04 -23.41 11.22
N GLY A 122 -5.83 -23.23 11.78
CA GLY A 122 -4.68 -24.12 11.55
C GLY A 122 -3.74 -23.72 10.41
N TYR A 123 -3.93 -22.54 9.82
CA TYR A 123 -3.12 -22.07 8.69
C TYR A 123 -2.05 -21.07 9.15
N THR A 124 -0.77 -21.42 8.93
CA THR A 124 0.37 -20.57 9.27
C THR A 124 1.33 -20.33 8.11
N ASP A 125 1.02 -20.85 6.92
CA ASP A 125 1.84 -20.71 5.71
C ASP A 125 1.06 -19.91 4.65
N PHE A 126 1.59 -18.72 4.32
CA PHE A 126 0.88 -17.69 3.59
C PHE A 126 1.58 -17.32 2.30
N LYS A 127 0.79 -17.21 1.24
CA LYS A 127 1.29 -16.86 -0.09
C LYS A 127 1.20 -15.36 -0.34
N ALA A 128 0.08 -14.74 0.00
CA ALA A 128 -0.14 -13.31 -0.23
C ALA A 128 -1.25 -12.73 0.66
N ILE A 129 -1.25 -11.41 0.87
CA ILE A 129 -2.38 -10.67 1.44
C ILE A 129 -2.70 -9.43 0.61
N ALA A 130 -3.98 -9.20 0.33
CA ALA A 130 -4.47 -8.00 -0.34
C ALA A 130 -5.23 -7.11 0.64
N ILE A 131 -5.00 -5.79 0.57
CA ILE A 131 -5.56 -4.80 1.51
C ILE A 131 -6.33 -3.73 0.73
N ALA A 132 -7.56 -3.46 1.14
CA ALA A 132 -8.43 -2.43 0.56
C ALA A 132 -8.88 -1.41 1.62
N SER A 133 -8.97 -0.14 1.22
CA SER A 133 -9.60 0.91 2.03
C SER A 133 -10.47 1.81 1.16
N ASP A 134 -11.07 2.85 1.74
CA ASP A 134 -11.79 3.90 1.01
C ASP A 134 -10.88 5.03 0.48
N MET A 135 -9.56 4.93 0.66
CA MET A 135 -8.60 5.96 0.25
C MET A 135 -8.33 5.92 -1.26
N CYS A 136 -8.65 7.00 -1.98
CA CYS A 136 -8.46 7.09 -3.44
C CYS A 136 -7.07 7.64 -3.86
N GLU A 137 -6.52 8.59 -3.09
CA GLU A 137 -5.30 9.32 -3.49
C GLU A 137 -4.03 8.49 -3.35
N HIS A 138 -3.95 7.64 -2.32
CA HIS A 138 -2.79 6.80 -2.02
C HIS A 138 -3.19 5.32 -1.87
N PHE A 139 -2.23 4.43 -2.08
CA PHE A 139 -2.40 3.02 -1.78
C PHE A 139 -2.43 2.82 -0.27
N VAL A 140 -3.37 2.02 0.22
CA VAL A 140 -3.45 1.70 1.66
C VAL A 140 -2.22 0.88 2.05
N SER A 141 -1.43 1.40 2.99
CA SER A 141 -0.23 0.72 3.49
C SER A 141 -0.51 0.11 4.86
N PRO A 142 -0.07 -1.13 5.15
CA PRO A 142 -0.24 -1.73 6.46
C PRO A 142 0.53 -0.93 7.51
N CYS A 143 -0.05 -0.78 8.70
CA CYS A 143 0.61 -0.11 9.81
C CYS A 143 1.80 -0.95 10.31
N GLY A 144 2.73 -0.33 11.05
CA GLY A 144 3.93 -1.03 11.54
C GLY A 144 3.62 -2.29 12.36
N GLY A 145 2.55 -2.24 13.17
CA GLY A 145 2.11 -3.41 13.93
C GLY A 145 1.58 -4.55 13.07
N CYS A 146 0.94 -4.26 11.93
CA CYS A 146 0.52 -5.30 10.97
C CYS A 146 1.71 -5.88 10.22
N ARG A 147 2.68 -5.05 9.82
CA ARG A 147 3.91 -5.53 9.18
C ARG A 147 4.68 -6.49 10.08
N GLN A 148 4.83 -6.15 11.36
CA GLN A 148 5.48 -7.02 12.33
C GLN A 148 4.69 -8.32 12.55
N PHE A 149 3.35 -8.24 12.57
CA PHE A 149 2.49 -9.42 12.71
C PHE A 149 2.59 -10.35 11.49
N MET A 150 2.66 -9.80 10.27
CA MET A 150 2.90 -10.57 9.05
C MET A 150 4.27 -11.25 9.07
N ARG A 151 5.30 -10.52 9.50
CA ARG A 151 6.70 -10.98 9.54
C ARG A 151 6.92 -12.21 10.41
N GLU A 152 6.11 -12.39 11.46
CA GLU A 152 6.12 -13.60 12.30
C GLU A 152 5.93 -14.89 11.48
N PHE A 153 5.16 -14.82 10.39
CA PHE A 153 4.85 -15.95 9.51
C PHE A 153 5.74 -15.99 8.25
N GLY A 154 6.87 -15.30 8.29
CA GLY A 154 7.82 -15.21 7.17
C GLY A 154 7.88 -13.82 6.56
N ALA A 155 8.99 -13.54 5.88
CA ALA A 155 9.27 -12.24 5.26
C ALA A 155 9.09 -12.25 3.73
N ASN A 156 9.09 -13.42 3.10
CA ASN A 156 9.12 -13.58 1.64
C ASN A 156 7.77 -14.03 1.08
N TRP A 157 6.75 -13.18 1.26
CA TRP A 157 5.41 -13.37 0.68
C TRP A 157 4.78 -12.01 0.35
N ASP A 158 3.80 -12.02 -0.53
CA ASP A 158 3.36 -10.83 -1.25
C ASP A 158 2.29 -10.04 -0.48
N VAL A 159 2.36 -8.72 -0.57
CA VAL A 159 1.41 -7.76 0.00
C VAL A 159 0.92 -6.84 -1.11
N TYR A 160 -0.37 -6.91 -1.41
CA TYR A 160 -1.03 -6.09 -2.42
C TYR A 160 -1.69 -4.88 -1.76
N LEU A 161 -1.13 -3.70 -2.01
CA LEU A 161 -1.64 -2.42 -1.54
C LEU A 161 -2.57 -1.84 -2.61
N SER A 162 -3.88 -1.86 -2.37
CA SER A 162 -4.85 -1.49 -3.41
C SER A 162 -5.45 -0.09 -3.25
N LYS A 163 -6.06 0.38 -4.34
CA LYS A 163 -6.93 1.54 -4.40
C LYS A 163 -8.37 1.15 -4.81
N PRO A 164 -9.37 1.99 -4.50
CA PRO A 164 -10.75 1.80 -4.95
C PRO A 164 -10.89 1.64 -6.47
N ASP A 165 -10.05 2.27 -7.28
CA ASP A 165 -10.05 2.20 -8.75
C ASP A 165 -9.57 0.87 -9.35
N GLY A 166 -9.08 -0.05 -8.51
CA GLY A 166 -8.57 -1.35 -8.95
C GLY A 166 -7.06 -1.40 -9.14
N SER A 167 -6.38 -0.25 -9.14
CA SER A 167 -4.92 -0.23 -9.17
C SER A 167 -4.34 -0.76 -7.86
N TYR A 168 -3.16 -1.37 -7.93
CA TYR A 168 -2.43 -1.84 -6.76
C TYR A 168 -0.91 -1.71 -6.93
N VAL A 169 -0.21 -1.81 -5.81
CA VAL A 169 1.24 -2.00 -5.74
C VAL A 169 1.50 -3.30 -5.00
N GLU A 170 2.34 -4.14 -5.60
CA GLU A 170 2.85 -5.36 -4.99
C GLU A 170 4.17 -5.07 -4.29
N MET A 171 4.30 -5.56 -3.06
CA MET A 171 5.54 -5.51 -2.27
C MET A 171 5.67 -6.81 -1.49
N THR A 172 6.87 -7.16 -1.02
CA THR A 172 7.02 -8.24 -0.04
C THR A 172 6.92 -7.70 1.39
N VAL A 173 6.70 -8.60 2.36
CA VAL A 173 6.78 -8.25 3.79
C VAL A 173 8.17 -7.71 4.16
N GLU A 174 9.24 -8.27 3.59
CA GLU A 174 10.62 -7.79 3.77
C GLU A 174 10.82 -6.35 3.28
N GLU A 175 10.30 -6.00 2.10
CA GLU A 175 10.38 -4.64 1.57
C GLU A 175 9.61 -3.64 2.43
N LEU A 176 8.49 -4.08 3.03
CA LEU A 176 7.69 -3.27 3.93
C LEU A 176 8.32 -3.10 5.32
N LEU A 177 9.14 -4.04 5.77
CA LEU A 177 9.78 -4.03 7.08
C LEU A 177 11.26 -4.46 7.00
N PRO A 178 12.12 -3.61 6.43
CA PRO A 178 13.54 -3.91 6.28
C PRO A 178 14.24 -3.99 7.64
N ALA A 179 15.21 -4.91 7.77
CA ALA A 179 15.96 -5.15 9.01
C ALA A 179 15.03 -5.38 10.23
N SER A 180 13.99 -6.17 10.03
CA SER A 180 12.95 -6.43 11.04
C SER A 180 13.44 -7.32 12.18
N PHE A 181 13.01 -6.99 13.40
CA PHE A 181 13.10 -7.89 14.54
C PHE A 181 12.22 -9.13 14.31
N GLY A 182 12.67 -10.30 14.77
CA GLY A 182 11.90 -11.55 14.69
C GLY A 182 12.39 -12.67 15.61
N PRO A 183 11.87 -13.89 15.40
CA PRO A 183 12.19 -15.06 16.22
C PRO A 183 13.69 -15.38 16.32
N GLU A 184 14.47 -15.02 15.30
CA GLU A 184 15.93 -15.18 15.29
C GLU A 184 16.64 -14.30 16.33
N ASP A 185 16.15 -13.09 16.60
CA ASP A 185 16.76 -12.16 17.55
C ASP A 185 16.63 -12.67 18.98
N LEU A 186 15.53 -13.38 19.28
CA LEU A 186 15.30 -13.98 20.60
C LEU A 186 16.32 -15.08 20.95
N LYS A 187 16.97 -15.67 19.93
CA LYS A 187 17.98 -16.72 20.07
C LYS A 187 19.40 -16.17 20.16
N MET A 188 19.59 -14.86 19.95
CA MET A 188 20.91 -14.24 19.97
C MET A 188 21.48 -14.18 21.40
N LYS A 189 22.82 -14.19 21.48
CA LYS A 189 23.53 -14.04 22.76
C LYS A 189 23.26 -12.65 23.33
N LYS A 190 22.79 -12.61 24.58
CA LYS A 190 22.57 -11.36 25.32
C LYS A 190 23.81 -11.05 26.16
N VAL A 191 24.16 -9.77 26.25
CA VAL A 191 25.15 -9.32 27.23
C VAL A 191 24.58 -9.60 28.62
N ASN A 192 25.33 -10.34 29.42
CA ASN A 192 24.93 -10.65 30.78
C ASN A 192 25.30 -9.46 31.67
N ILE A 193 24.46 -8.43 31.66
CA ILE A 193 24.62 -7.29 32.57
C ILE A 193 24.20 -7.82 33.94
N ARG A 194 25.18 -8.03 34.84
CA ARG A 194 24.87 -8.22 36.26
C ARG A 194 24.14 -6.95 36.68
N ASN A 195 22.86 -7.06 37.01
CA ASN A 195 22.12 -5.94 37.57
C ASN A 195 22.76 -5.61 38.91
N GLU A 196 23.56 -4.54 38.97
CA GLU A 196 24.11 -3.97 40.19
C GLU A 196 23.05 -3.04 40.82
N PHE A 197 21.89 -3.60 41.15
CA PHE A 197 20.85 -2.94 41.95
C PHE A 197 20.51 -3.80 43.16
#